data_AF-A0A6V8HIJ8-F1
#
_entry.id   AF-A0A6V8HIJ8-F1
#
_cell.length_a   1.000
_cell.length_b   1.000
_cell.length_c   1.000
_cell.angle_alpha   90.00
_cell.angle_beta   90.00
_cell.angle_gamma   90.00
#
_symmetry.space_group_name_H-M   'P 1'
#
loop_
_entity.id
_entity.type
_entity.pdbx_description
1 polymer ?
#
loop_
_entity_poly.entity_id
_entity_poly.type
_entity_poly.pdbx_seq_one_letter_code
_entity_poly.pdbx_strand_id
1 'polypeptide(L)'
;MNSSREYFCMPPVNLGLHVDGMGSLLRSKVSPQVACKILLEAHRYTGPEASKDGIVDGLAAPDELYGIAIEWANGYKAKLGRMYMVR
;
A
#
# COMPACT_ATOMS: atom_id res chain seq x y z
N MET A 1 -2.78 -6.22 3.67
CA MET A 1 -2.56 -5.57 4.99
C MET A 1 -3.34 -6.33 6.05
N ASN A 2 -2.85 -6.34 7.30
CA ASN A 2 -3.57 -6.96 8.40
C ASN A 2 -4.91 -6.24 8.65
N SER A 3 -5.99 -6.99 8.77
CA SER A 3 -7.34 -6.44 8.89
C SER A 3 -7.67 -5.84 10.26
N SER A 4 -6.97 -6.24 11.33
CA SER A 4 -7.44 -6.00 12.71
C SER A 4 -6.40 -5.41 13.66
N ARG A 5 -5.10 -5.56 13.39
CA ARG A 5 -4.05 -5.20 14.36
C ARG A 5 -3.20 -3.99 13.99
N GLU A 6 -3.18 -3.60 12.72
CA GLU A 6 -2.22 -2.64 12.19
C GLU A 6 -2.91 -1.45 11.57
N TYR A 7 -2.21 -0.31 11.60
CA TYR A 7 -2.61 0.90 10.90
C TYR A 7 -1.52 1.33 9.93
N PHE A 8 -1.93 1.90 8.79
CA PHE A 8 -1.02 2.58 7.89
C PHE A 8 -0.97 4.06 8.26
N CYS A 9 0.23 4.61 8.41
CA CYS A 9 0.44 6.04 8.61
C CYS A 9 1.74 6.44 7.91
N MET A 10 1.67 7.51 7.12
CA MET A 10 2.85 8.15 6.56
C MET A 10 2.81 9.60 7.05
N PRO A 11 3.66 10.02 8.00
CA PRO A 11 3.56 11.34 8.64
C PRO A 11 4.66 12.31 8.16
N PRO A 12 4.71 12.70 6.88
CA PRO A 12 5.81 13.52 6.37
C PRO A 12 5.81 14.93 6.98
N VAL A 13 4.63 15.49 7.26
CA VAL A 13 4.48 16.80 7.90
C VAL A 13 5.04 16.81 9.33
N ASN A 14 4.92 15.70 10.08
CA ASN A 14 5.46 15.59 11.43
C ASN A 14 6.99 15.38 11.44
N LEU A 15 7.55 14.86 10.35
CA LEU A 15 8.96 14.49 10.26
C LEU A 15 9.81 15.51 9.49
N GLY A 16 9.19 16.60 8.99
CA GLY A 16 9.89 17.60 8.18
C GLY A 16 10.48 17.03 6.88
N LEU A 17 9.96 15.89 6.42
CA LEU A 17 10.46 15.21 5.24
C LEU A 17 9.93 15.94 4.00
N HIS A 18 10.81 16.61 3.28
CA HIS A 18 10.53 17.18 1.98
C HIS A 18 11.69 16.83 1.06
N VAL A 19 11.45 15.90 0.13
CA VAL A 19 12.38 15.58 -0.94
C VAL A 19 11.65 15.69 -2.27
N ASP A 20 12.37 16.07 -3.32
CA ASP A 20 11.77 16.17 -4.64
C ASP A 20 11.24 14.81 -5.10
N GLY A 21 10.04 14.81 -5.67
CA GLY A 21 9.35 13.58 -6.03
C GLY A 21 8.72 12.83 -4.86
N MET A 22 8.85 13.30 -3.61
CA MET A 22 8.13 12.71 -2.48
C MET A 22 6.62 12.81 -2.71
N GLY A 23 5.95 11.68 -2.57
CA GLY A 23 4.52 11.56 -2.86
C GLY A 23 4.15 11.44 -4.34
N SER A 24 5.11 11.35 -5.27
CA SER A 24 4.82 11.05 -6.69
C SER A 24 4.07 9.72 -6.82
N LEU A 25 4.63 8.65 -6.25
CA LEU A 25 4.00 7.33 -6.19
C LEU A 25 2.61 7.39 -5.53
N LEU A 26 2.50 8.15 -4.44
CA LEU A 26 1.24 8.28 -3.73
C LEU A 26 0.17 8.95 -4.61
N ARG A 27 0.50 10.09 -5.23
CA ARG A 27 -0.38 10.81 -6.16
C ARG A 27 -0.77 9.98 -7.39
N SER A 28 0.07 9.03 -7.80
CA SER A 28 -0.25 8.10 -8.89
C SER A 28 -1.15 6.94 -8.44
N LYS A 29 -1.15 6.57 -7.15
CA LYS A 29 -1.88 5.41 -6.63
C LYS A 29 -3.27 5.76 -6.11
N VAL A 30 -3.41 6.87 -5.41
CA VAL A 30 -4.65 7.24 -4.70
C VAL A 30 -5.25 8.55 -5.22
N SER A 31 -6.48 8.85 -4.84
CA SER A 31 -7.12 10.13 -5.19
C SER A 31 -6.37 11.31 -4.55
N PRO A 32 -6.46 12.52 -5.14
CA PRO A 32 -5.86 13.72 -4.57
C PRO A 32 -6.30 13.99 -3.12
N GLN A 33 -7.57 13.70 -2.79
CA GLN A 33 -8.12 13.89 -1.45
C GLN A 33 -7.45 12.95 -0.43
N VAL A 34 -7.28 11.68 -0.79
CA VAL A 34 -6.59 10.70 0.06
C VAL A 34 -5.10 11.06 0.19
N ALA A 35 -4.46 11.51 -0.88
CA ALA A 35 -3.07 11.98 -0.84
C ALA A 35 -2.90 13.16 0.12
N CYS A 36 -3.79 14.16 0.08
CA CYS A 36 -3.77 15.28 1.03
C CYS A 36 -3.94 14.80 2.48
N LYS A 37 -4.92 13.93 2.74
CA LYS A 37 -5.16 13.37 4.08
C LYS A 37 -3.95 12.62 4.62
N ILE A 38 -3.25 11.85 3.78
CA ILE A 38 -2.00 11.18 4.17
C ILE A 38 -0.90 12.21 4.47
N LEU A 39 -0.63 13.13 3.54
CA LEU A 39 0.53 14.01 3.61
C LEU A 39 0.39 15.12 4.65
N LEU A 40 -0.81 15.67 4.82
CA LEU A 40 -1.05 16.88 5.62
C LEU A 40 -1.62 16.57 7.02
N GLU A 41 -2.35 15.47 7.18
CA GLU A 41 -3.00 15.13 8.46
C GLU A 41 -2.25 14.04 9.22
N ALA A 42 -1.27 13.37 8.59
CA ALA A 42 -0.59 12.21 9.16
C ALA A 42 -1.59 11.14 9.67
N HIS A 43 -2.71 10.96 8.95
CA HIS A 43 -3.82 10.13 9.38
C HIS A 43 -3.42 8.67 9.57
N ARG A 44 -4.02 8.01 10.58
CA ARG A 44 -3.85 6.57 10.85
C ARG A 44 -5.01 5.80 10.22
N TYR A 45 -4.72 5.10 9.14
CA TYR A 45 -5.69 4.29 8.41
C TYR A 45 -5.82 2.91 9.02
N THR A 46 -7.06 2.50 9.31
CA THR A 46 -7.36 1.08 9.59
C THR A 46 -7.25 0.26 8.30
N GLY A 47 -7.14 -1.07 8.41
CA GLY A 47 -7.16 -1.96 7.23
C GLY A 47 -8.35 -1.70 6.29
N PRO A 48 -9.61 -1.73 6.78
CA PRO A 48 -10.78 -1.44 5.94
C PRO A 48 -10.76 -0.05 5.29
N GLU A 49 -10.32 0.97 6.02
CA GLU A 49 -10.20 2.33 5.47
C GLU A 49 -9.13 2.40 4.38
N ALA A 50 -7.96 1.81 4.62
CA ALA A 50 -6.86 1.76 3.66
C ALA A 50 -7.25 1.02 2.37
N SER A 51 -8.06 -0.04 2.48
CA SER A 51 -8.54 -0.78 1.32
C SER A 51 -9.57 0.02 0.53
N LYS A 52 -10.50 0.71 1.23
CA LYS A 52 -11.50 1.56 0.59
C LYS A 52 -10.86 2.74 -0.15
N ASP A 53 -9.84 3.35 0.46
CA ASP A 53 -9.16 4.53 -0.09
C ASP A 53 -8.06 4.15 -1.12
N GLY A 54 -7.93 2.87 -1.45
CA GLY A 54 -7.02 2.38 -2.49
C GLY A 54 -5.54 2.40 -2.11
N ILE A 55 -5.22 2.57 -0.82
CA ILE A 55 -3.86 2.56 -0.29
C ILE A 55 -3.28 1.14 -0.33
N VAL A 56 -4.12 0.13 -0.06
CA VAL A 56 -3.74 -1.29 -0.10
C VAL A 56 -4.62 -2.07 -1.07
N ASP A 57 -4.02 -3.05 -1.75
CA ASP A 57 -4.72 -3.86 -2.75
C ASP A 57 -5.52 -5.03 -2.14
N GLY A 58 -5.38 -5.28 -0.84
CA GLY A 58 -6.18 -6.29 -0.15
C GLY A 58 -5.92 -6.42 1.35
N LEU A 59 -6.83 -7.12 2.00
CA LEU A 59 -6.84 -7.38 3.44
C LEU A 59 -6.83 -8.87 3.73
N ALA A 60 -6.21 -9.24 4.84
CA ALA A 60 -6.17 -10.61 5.33
C ALA A 60 -6.24 -10.63 6.85
N ALA A 61 -6.83 -11.69 7.41
CA ALA A 61 -6.74 -11.95 8.84
C ALA A 61 -5.27 -12.21 9.24
N PRO A 62 -4.86 -11.90 10.49
CA PRO A 62 -3.48 -12.03 10.93
C PRO A 62 -2.87 -13.42 10.68
N ASP A 63 -3.66 -14.46 10.88
CA ASP A 63 -3.32 -15.87 10.71
C ASP A 63 -3.25 -16.32 9.24
N GLU A 64 -3.95 -15.63 8.34
CA GLU A 64 -3.99 -15.92 6.91
C GLU A 64 -3.00 -15.08 6.09
N LEU A 65 -2.51 -13.97 6.67
CA LEU A 65 -1.78 -12.92 5.96
C LEU A 65 -0.51 -13.45 5.25
N TYR A 66 0.22 -14.34 5.91
CA TYR A 66 1.43 -14.93 5.33
C TYR A 66 1.09 -15.84 4.14
N GLY A 67 0.06 -16.69 4.27
CA GLY A 67 -0.38 -17.58 3.21
C GLY A 67 -0.78 -16.81 1.95
N ILE A 68 -1.65 -15.81 2.12
CA ILE A 68 -2.13 -14.95 1.03
C ILE A 68 -0.97 -14.20 0.36
N ALA A 69 -0.01 -13.69 1.13
CA ALA A 69 1.17 -13.00 0.58
C ALA A 69 2.02 -13.93 -0.31
N ILE A 70 2.23 -15.18 0.12
CA ILE A 70 2.97 -16.19 -0.65
C ILE A 70 2.20 -16.59 -1.92
N GLU A 71 0.89 -16.77 -1.83
CA GLU A 71 0.04 -17.05 -3.00
C GLU A 71 0.15 -15.95 -4.06
N TRP A 72 0.04 -14.68 -3.64
CA TRP A 72 0.20 -13.54 -4.54
C TRP A 72 1.58 -13.51 -5.19
N ALA A 73 2.64 -13.68 -4.39
CA ALA A 73 4.02 -13.70 -4.90
C ALA A 73 4.24 -14.81 -5.95
N ASN A 74 3.71 -16.01 -5.70
CA ASN A 74 3.77 -17.12 -6.65
C ASN A 74 2.99 -16.82 -7.94
N GLY A 75 1.83 -16.19 -7.83
CA GLY A 75 1.04 -15.73 -8.99
C GLY A 75 1.80 -14.76 -9.89
N TYR A 76 2.58 -13.83 -9.31
CA TYR A 76 3.44 -12.93 -10.08
C TYR A 76 4.69 -13.62 -10.64
N LYS A 77 5.32 -14.54 -9.89
CA LYS A 77 6.47 -15.32 -10.35
C LYS A 77 6.16 -16.10 -11.64
N ALA A 78 5.00 -16.73 -11.70
CA ALA A 78 4.55 -17.46 -12.89
C ALA A 78 4.36 -16.55 -14.12
N LYS A 79 4.02 -15.27 -13.91
CA LYS A 79 3.88 -14.27 -14.99
C LYS A 79 5.25 -13.73 -15.44
N LEU A 80 6.17 -13.52 -14.51
CA LEU A 80 7.55 -13.08 -14.79
C LEU A 80 8.31 -14.13 -15.61
N GLY A 81 8.20 -15.42 -15.28
CA GLY A 81 8.82 -16.50 -16.05
C GLY A 81 8.42 -16.49 -17.54
N ARG A 82 7.19 -16.08 -17.86
CA ARG A 82 6.73 -15.90 -19.24
C ARG A 82 7.32 -14.65 -19.91
N MET A 83 7.54 -13.56 -19.17
CA MET A 83 8.10 -12.33 -19.74
C MET A 83 9.58 -12.46 -20.09
N TYR A 84 10.36 -13.24 -19.32
CA TYR A 84 11.78 -13.49 -19.61
C TYR A 84 12.04 -14.57 -20.68
N MET A 85 11.01 -15.34 -21.06
CA MET A 85 11.12 -16.40 -22.08
C MET A 85 10.73 -15.94 -23.49
N VAL A 86 10.26 -14.68 -23.62
CA VAL A 86 9.94 -14.01 -24.89
C VAL A 86 11.02 -12.95 -25.23
N ARG A 87 12.26 -13.15 -24.75
CA ARG A 87 13.39 -12.27 -25.05
C ARG A 87 14.55 -13.06 -25.64
#